data_AF-A0A4S4MRV7-F1
#
_entry.id   AF-A0A4S4MRV7-F1
#
_cell.length_a   1.000
_cell.length_b   1.000
_cell.length_c   1.000
_cell.angle_alpha   90.00
_cell.angle_beta   90.00
_cell.angle_gamma   90.00
#
_symmetry.space_group_name_H-M   'P 1'
#
loop_
_entity.id
_entity.type
_entity.pdbx_description
1 polymer ?
#
loop_
_entity_poly.entity_id
_entity_poly.type
_entity_poly.pdbx_seq_one_letter_code
_entity_poly.pdbx_strand_id
1 'polypeptide(L)'
;MSIGYNKFYKNTTRSAEVHVLHEFEADFYGVEMRLLITGFIAEKKDYDDLQGLIDDIHLDCDVARNSLDREAWALRETGKGTLDGSWLVRETAEQKSPRAMV
;
A
#
# COMPACT_ATOMS: atom_id res chain seq x y z
N MET A 1 4.05 1.86 2.11
CA MET A 1 3.80 3.00 1.20
C MET A 1 4.82 4.07 1.51
N SER A 2 5.52 4.59 0.50
CA SER A 2 6.43 5.71 0.62
C SER A 2 5.77 6.96 0.05
N ILE A 3 5.82 8.08 0.78
CA ILE A 3 5.34 9.39 0.32
C ILE A 3 6.50 10.35 0.40
N GLY A 4 6.85 10.99 -0.72
CA GLY A 4 8.03 11.84 -0.77
C GLY A 4 8.07 12.77 -1.97
N TYR A 5 9.18 13.46 -2.15
CA TYR A 5 9.44 14.23 -3.36
C TYR A 5 10.37 13.44 -4.26
N ASN A 6 10.02 13.36 -5.54
CA ASN A 6 10.91 12.81 -6.54
C ASN A 6 12.01 13.83 -6.87
N LYS A 7 13.21 13.61 -6.33
CA LYS A 7 14.38 14.50 -6.51
C LYS A 7 14.81 14.61 -7.98
N PHE A 8 14.58 13.58 -8.81
CA PHE A 8 15.02 13.54 -10.21
C PHE A 8 14.18 14.42 -11.14
N TYR A 9 12.87 14.48 -10.92
CA TYR A 9 11.97 15.25 -11.79
C TYR A 9 11.75 16.71 -11.35
N LYS A 10 12.38 17.15 -10.25
CA LYS A 10 12.18 18.50 -9.65
C LYS A 10 10.69 18.84 -9.43
N ASN A 11 9.85 17.82 -9.24
CA ASN A 11 8.42 18.03 -9.06
C ASN A 11 8.16 18.75 -7.74
N THR A 12 7.30 19.77 -7.77
CA THR A 12 6.76 20.45 -6.59
C THR A 12 5.68 19.62 -5.89
N THR A 13 5.22 18.54 -6.53
CA THR A 13 4.19 17.63 -6.02
C THR A 13 4.82 16.37 -5.44
N ARG A 14 4.24 15.89 -4.33
CA ARG A 14 4.65 14.63 -3.70
C ARG A 14 4.30 13.43 -4.58
N SER A 15 5.19 12.44 -4.65
CA SER A 15 4.91 11.11 -5.15
C SER A 15 4.42 10.21 -4.02
N ALA A 16 3.66 9.18 -4.40
CA ALA A 16 3.19 8.12 -3.53
C ALA A 16 3.45 6.78 -4.22
N GLU A 17 4.16 5.89 -3.53
CA GLU A 17 4.59 4.60 -4.05
C GLU A 17 4.18 3.49 -3.07
N VAL A 18 3.66 2.38 -3.59
CA VAL A 18 3.14 1.27 -2.79
C VAL A 18 3.82 -0.01 -3.20
N HIS A 19 4.41 -0.70 -2.23
CA HIS A 19 4.78 -2.10 -2.36
C HIS A 19 3.67 -2.93 -1.68
N VAL A 20 3.01 -3.79 -2.45
CA VAL A 20 1.96 -4.68 -1.94
C VAL A 20 2.63 -5.95 -1.44
N LEU A 21 2.34 -6.35 -0.20
CA LEU A 21 2.91 -7.56 0.42
C LEU A 21 2.17 -8.82 -0.04
N HIS A 22 2.07 -9.00 -1.35
CA HIS A 22 1.48 -10.13 -2.04
C HIS A 22 2.19 -10.33 -3.38
N GLU A 23 2.54 -11.56 -3.71
CA GLU A 23 3.10 -11.91 -5.01
C GLU A 23 1.98 -12.02 -6.04
N PHE A 24 2.05 -11.21 -7.09
CA PHE A 24 1.12 -11.26 -8.22
C PHE A 24 1.73 -12.03 -9.38
N GLU A 25 0.89 -12.74 -10.14
CA GLU A 25 1.33 -13.45 -11.36
C GLU A 25 1.54 -12.52 -12.56
N ALA A 26 1.00 -11.29 -12.51
CA ALA A 26 1.09 -10.30 -13.58
C ALA A 26 1.00 -8.86 -13.04
N ASP A 27 1.46 -7.92 -13.84
CA ASP A 27 1.32 -6.48 -13.58
C ASP A 27 -0.14 -6.03 -13.68
N PHE A 28 -0.47 -4.95 -12.95
CA PHE A 28 -1.83 -4.38 -12.88
C PHE A 28 -1.85 -2.88 -13.22
N TYR A 29 -1.03 -2.44 -14.18
CA TYR A 29 -1.05 -1.06 -14.66
C TYR A 29 -2.44 -0.64 -15.15
N GLY A 30 -2.85 0.58 -14.82
CA GLY A 30 -4.16 1.14 -15.17
C GLY A 30 -5.33 0.65 -14.31
N VAL A 31 -5.09 -0.26 -13.36
CA VAL A 31 -6.10 -0.70 -12.38
C VAL A 31 -6.21 0.31 -11.25
N GLU A 32 -7.44 0.63 -10.85
CA GLU A 32 -7.71 1.46 -9.67
C GLU A 32 -7.26 0.74 -8.39
N MET A 33 -6.41 1.38 -7.61
CA MET A 33 -5.98 0.89 -6.30
C MET A 33 -6.62 1.70 -5.19
N ARG A 34 -7.29 1.03 -4.26
CA ARG A 34 -7.80 1.64 -3.03
C ARG A 34 -6.83 1.40 -1.89
N LEU A 35 -6.56 2.44 -1.11
CA LEU A 35 -5.60 2.40 0.00
C LEU A 35 -6.25 2.94 1.28
N LEU A 36 -5.91 2.31 2.39
CA LEU A 36 -6.17 2.80 3.74
C LEU A 36 -4.83 2.98 4.46
N ILE A 37 -4.48 4.22 4.81
CA ILE A 37 -3.26 4.53 5.55
C ILE A 37 -3.58 4.48 7.04
N THR A 38 -3.03 3.51 7.76
CA THR A 38 -3.35 3.24 9.17
C THR A 38 -2.26 3.65 10.15
N GLY A 39 -1.06 3.98 9.68
CA GLY A 39 0.06 4.31 10.55
C GLY A 39 1.26 4.88 9.81
N PHE A 40 2.19 5.38 10.61
CA PHE A 40 3.50 5.88 10.18
C PHE A 40 4.58 4.96 10.73
N ILE A 41 5.55 4.57 9.89
CA ILE A 41 6.64 3.67 10.28
C ILE A 41 7.91 4.47 10.57
N ALA A 42 8.42 5.22 9.59
CA ALA A 42 9.67 5.97 9.73
C ALA A 42 9.75 7.18 8.78
N GLU A 43 10.64 8.12 9.12
CA GLU A 43 11.04 9.19 8.20
C GLU A 43 11.99 8.66 7.12
N LYS A 44 12.07 9.38 5.99
CA LYS A 44 13.01 9.06 4.92
C LYS A 44 14.44 9.24 5.41
N LYS A 45 15.27 8.22 5.21
CA LYS A 45 16.71 8.25 5.45
C LYS A 45 17.47 8.41 4.13
N ASP A 46 18.66 8.99 4.21
CA ASP A 46 19.68 8.87 3.17
C ASP A 46 20.54 7.64 3.51
N TYR A 47 20.96 6.88 2.49
CA TYR A 47 21.71 5.63 2.66
C TYR A 47 23.07 5.74 1.96
N ASP A 48 24.11 5.23 2.63
CA ASP A 48 25.47 5.21 2.10
C ASP A 48 25.67 4.11 1.04
N ASP A 49 24.87 3.05 1.10
CA ASP A 49 24.88 1.94 0.14
C ASP A 49 23.48 1.36 -0.13
N LEU A 50 23.39 0.50 -1.16
CA LEU A 50 22.15 -0.15 -1.56
C LEU A 50 21.67 -1.20 -0.53
N GLN A 51 22.58 -1.83 0.21
CA GLN A 51 22.22 -2.89 1.13
C GLN A 51 21.44 -2.33 2.32
N GLY A 52 21.90 -1.20 2.89
CA GLY A 52 21.18 -0.52 3.96
C GLY A 52 19.77 -0.10 3.56
N LEU A 53 19.58 0.33 2.31
CA LEU A 53 18.25 0.63 1.78
C LEU A 53 17.36 -0.61 1.72
N ILE A 54 17.90 -1.73 1.21
CA ILE A 54 17.14 -3.00 1.12
C ILE A 54 16.76 -3.50 2.51
N ASP A 55 17.69 -3.46 3.46
CA ASP A 55 17.48 -3.94 4.83
C ASP A 55 16.39 -3.15 5.56
N ASP A 56 16.41 -1.81 5.45
CA ASP A 56 15.37 -0.96 6.03
C ASP A 56 14.01 -1.16 5.33
N ILE A 57 13.97 -1.40 4.02
CA ILE A 57 12.71 -1.76 3.32
C ILE A 57 12.14 -3.08 3.85
N HIS A 58 12.97 -4.10 4.07
CA HIS A 58 12.52 -5.36 4.65
C HIS A 58 12.00 -5.16 6.08
N LEU A 59 12.72 -4.39 6.89
CA LEU A 59 12.28 -4.04 8.24
C LEU A 59 10.92 -3.33 8.24
N ASP A 60 10.72 -2.35 7.34
CA ASP A 60 9.45 -1.66 7.18
C ASP A 60 8.30 -2.62 6.81
N CYS A 61 8.57 -3.60 5.95
CA CYS A 61 7.60 -4.64 5.60
C CYS A 61 7.21 -5.50 6.81
N ASP A 62 8.18 -5.88 7.63
CA ASP A 62 7.93 -6.69 8.84
C ASP A 62 7.20 -5.90 9.91
N VAL A 63 7.56 -4.64 10.12
CA VAL A 63 6.84 -3.72 11.01
C VAL A 63 5.39 -3.55 10.54
N ALA A 64 5.15 -3.36 9.24
CA ALA A 64 3.81 -3.25 8.68
C ALA A 64 2.99 -4.53 8.93
N ARG A 65 3.54 -5.71 8.65
CA ARG A 65 2.88 -7.01 8.89
C ARG A 65 2.48 -7.15 10.35
N ASN A 66 3.45 -7.00 11.26
CA ASN A 66 3.22 -7.17 12.70
C ASN A 66 2.23 -6.14 13.25
N SER A 67 2.30 -4.90 12.75
CA SER A 67 1.42 -3.83 13.19
C SER A 67 -0.03 -4.04 12.76
N LEU A 68 -0.25 -4.58 11.57
CA LEU A 68 -1.58 -4.85 11.00
C LEU A 68 -2.19 -6.16 11.50
N ASP A 69 -1.41 -7.08 12.07
CA ASP A 69 -1.91 -8.34 12.63
C ASP A 69 -2.58 -8.18 14.01
N ARG A 70 -2.41 -7.01 14.64
CA ARG A 70 -3.10 -6.67 15.89
C ARG A 70 -4.62 -6.58 15.66
N GLU A 71 -5.40 -7.12 16.59
CA GLU A 71 -6.88 -7.22 16.48
C GLU A 71 -7.58 -5.91 16.07
N ALA A 72 -7.17 -4.78 16.64
CA ALA A 72 -7.76 -3.48 16.34
C ALA A 72 -7.45 -2.96 14.92
N TRP A 73 -6.47 -3.54 14.25
CA TRP A 73 -5.96 -3.10 12.94
C TRP A 73 -6.22 -4.12 11.82
N ALA A 74 -6.35 -5.40 12.16
CA ALA A 74 -6.74 -6.42 11.21
C ALA A 74 -8.18 -6.21 10.75
N LEU A 75 -8.43 -6.38 9.44
CA LEU A 75 -9.75 -6.19 8.86
C LEU A 75 -10.72 -7.27 9.32
N ARG A 76 -11.90 -6.83 9.78
CA ARG A 76 -13.01 -7.73 10.14
C ARG A 76 -13.43 -8.61 8.96
N GLU A 77 -13.38 -8.08 7.75
CA GLU A 77 -13.77 -8.78 6.52
C GLU A 77 -12.81 -9.92 6.15
N THR A 78 -11.61 -9.97 6.75
CA THR A 78 -10.67 -11.10 6.62
C THR A 78 -10.84 -12.14 7.74
N GLY A 79 -11.75 -11.91 8.69
CA GLY A 79 -11.99 -12.78 9.84
C GLY A 79 -10.91 -12.70 10.94
N LYS A 80 -9.99 -11.75 10.86
CA LYS A 80 -8.81 -11.66 11.75
C LYS A 80 -8.86 -10.55 12.79
N GLY A 81 -9.72 -9.54 12.64
CA GLY A 81 -9.76 -8.41 13.56
C GLY A 81 -11.09 -7.66 13.58
N THR A 82 -11.03 -6.42 14.06
CA THR A 82 -12.21 -5.59 14.35
C THR A 82 -12.28 -4.32 13.51
N LEU A 83 -11.24 -4.00 12.73
CA LEU A 83 -11.24 -2.83 11.86
C LEU A 83 -12.25 -3.01 10.72
N ASP A 84 -13.19 -2.07 10.59
CA ASP A 84 -14.17 -2.06 9.51
C ASP A 84 -13.52 -1.64 8.18
N GLY A 85 -13.32 -2.61 7.29
CA GLY A 85 -12.81 -2.42 5.94
C GLY A 85 -13.88 -2.54 4.85
N SER A 86 -15.16 -2.53 5.20
CA SER A 86 -16.26 -2.79 4.25
C SER A 86 -16.23 -1.87 3.01
N TRP A 87 -15.81 -0.62 3.18
CA TRP A 87 -15.67 0.33 2.07
C TRP A 87 -14.54 -0.06 1.10
N LEU A 88 -13.48 -0.70 1.61
CA LEU A 88 -12.30 -1.07 0.84
C LEU A 88 -12.64 -2.24 -0.10
N VAL A 89 -13.42 -3.20 0.41
CA VAL A 89 -13.75 -4.46 -0.27
C VAL A 89 -15.07 -4.43 -1.07
N ARG A 90 -15.84 -3.34 -1.02
CA ARG A 90 -17.11 -3.23 -1.76
C ARG A 90 -16.89 -3.16 -3.27
N GLU A 91 -17.82 -3.71 -4.04
CA GLU A 91 -17.93 -3.43 -5.48
C GLU A 91 -18.31 -1.96 -5.72
N THR A 92 -17.68 -1.30 -6.70
CA THR A 92 -18.12 0.03 -7.14
C THR A 92 -19.35 -0.06 -8.02
N ALA A 93 -20.16 1.01 -8.05
CA ALA A 93 -21.32 1.10 -8.95
C ALA A 93 -20.93 0.95 -10.43
N GLU A 94 -19.72 1.38 -10.83
CA GLU A 94 -19.18 1.18 -12.18
C GLU A 94 -18.87 -0.29 -12.51
N GLN A 95 -18.51 -1.12 -11.52
CA GLN A 95 -18.31 -2.57 -11.72
C GLN A 95 -19.63 -3.32 -11.93
N LYS A 96 -20.77 -2.72 -11.61
CA LYS A 96 -22.12 -3.30 -11.83
C LYS A 96 -22.69 -2.97 -13.21
N SER A 97 -22.06 -2.09 -13.98
CA SER A 97 -22.46 -1.82 -15.36
C SER A 97 -21.76 -2.85 -16.26
N PRO A 98 -22.48 -3.64 -17.07
CA PRO A 98 -21.84 -4.52 -18.03
C PRO A 98 -20.96 -3.65 -18.92
N ARG A 99 -19.62 -3.82 -18.84
CA ARG A 99 -18.69 -3.16 -19.75
C ARG A 99 -19.21 -3.41 -21.16
N ALA A 100 -19.63 -2.35 -21.84
CA ALA A 100 -19.86 -2.41 -23.27
C ALA A 100 -18.54 -2.88 -23.87
N MET A 101 -18.51 -4.13 -24.35
CA MET A 101 -17.44 -4.62 -25.20
C MET A 101 -17.37 -3.67 -26.38
N VAL A 102 -16.23 -2.99 -26.52
CA VAL A 102 -15.82 -2.31 -27.74
C VAL A 102 -14.87 -3.23 -28.47
#